data_AF-A0A0F9I3S3-F1
#
_entry.id   AF-A0A0F9I3S3-F1
#
_cell.length_a   1.000
_cell.length_b   1.000
_cell.length_c   1.000
_cell.angle_alpha   90.00
_cell.angle_beta   90.00
_cell.angle_gamma   90.00
#
_symmetry.space_group_name_H-M   'P 1'
#
loop_
_entity.id
_entity.type
_entity.pdbx_description
1 polymer ?
#
loop_
_entity_poly.entity_id
_entity_poly.type
_entity_poly.pdbx_seq_one_letter_code
_entity_poly.pdbx_strand_id
1 'polypeptide(L)' 'MGWDLLLLFAQVILDVGPLYLLTDKAGYMPRWGSSIIVIGLVMMTVALMGLGAPLGAMSAAIGAVIWSCVFLFRGKK' A
#
# COMPACT_ATOMS: atom_id res chain seq x y z
N MET A 1 -7.11 -17.58 -11.95
CA MET A 1 -7.61 -16.26 -12.36
C MET A 1 -8.50 -15.59 -11.29
N GLY A 2 -9.43 -16.30 -10.63
CA GLY A 2 -10.29 -15.69 -9.59
C GLY A 2 -9.55 -15.13 -8.36
N TRP A 3 -8.51 -15.82 -7.88
CA TRP A 3 -7.75 -15.40 -6.69
C TRP A 3 -6.91 -14.15 -6.89
N ASP A 4 -6.28 -13.99 -8.05
CA ASP A 4 -5.44 -12.80 -8.34
C ASP A 4 -6.29 -11.52 -8.46
N LEU A 5 -7.47 -11.62 -9.07
CA LEU A 5 -8.44 -10.53 -9.11
C LEU A 5 -8.98 -10.19 -7.71
N LEU A 6 -9.26 -11.20 -6.89
CA LEU A 6 -9.71 -10.97 -5.51
C LEU A 6 -8.63 -10.26 -4.69
N LEU A 7 -7.36 -10.68 -4.82
CA LEU A 7 -6.22 -10.04 -4.17
C LEU A 7 -6.02 -8.61 -4.69
N LEU A 8 -6.13 -8.40 -6.00
CA LEU A 8 -6.11 -7.06 -6.60
C LEU A 8 -7.16 -6.14 -5.97
N PHE A 9 -8.43 -6.57 -5.94
CA PHE A 9 -9.51 -5.75 -5.37
C PHE A 9 -9.31 -5.50 -3.87
N ALA A 10 -8.90 -6.53 -3.12
CA ALA A 10 -8.61 -6.39 -1.69
C ALA A 10 -7.50 -5.34 -1.45
N GLN A 11 -6.41 -5.42 -2.21
CA GLN A 11 -5.31 -4.45 -2.11
C GLN A 11 -5.76 -3.03 -2.49
N VAL A 12 -6.46 -2.89 -3.62
CA VAL A 12 -6.93 -1.58 -4.10
C VAL A 12 -7.82 -0.91 -3.06
N ILE A 13 -8.73 -1.66 -2.43
CA ILE A 13 -9.60 -1.14 -1.35
C ILE A 13 -8.76 -0.66 -0.15
N LEU A 14 -7.74 -1.42 0.24
CA LEU A 14 -6.85 -1.05 1.33
C LEU A 14 -6.01 0.20 1.00
N ASP A 15 -5.68 0.42 -0.27
CA ASP A 15 -4.88 1.57 -0.73
C ASP A 15 -5.68 2.88 -0.83
N VAL A 16 -7.02 2.84 -0.81
CA VAL A 16 -7.87 4.05 -0.84
C VAL A 16 -7.69 4.92 0.41
N GLY A 17 -7.57 4.32 1.59
CA GLY A 17 -7.39 5.05 2.84
C GLY A 17 -6.14 5.94 2.85
N PRO A 18 -4.95 5.40 2.51
CA PRO A 18 -3.72 6.17 2.33
C PRO A 18 -3.83 7.28 1.28
N LEU A 19 -4.53 7.03 0.17
CA LEU A 19 -4.83 8.04 -0.86
C LEU A 19 -5.63 9.21 -0.28
N TYR A 20 -6.62 8.94 0.57
CA TYR A 20 -7.38 9.97 1.27
C TYR A 20 -6.48 10.80 2.21
N LEU A 21 -5.54 10.16 2.92
CA LEU A 21 -4.59 10.85 3.81
C LEU A 21 -3.63 11.80 3.08
N LEU A 22 -3.38 11.59 1.79
CA LEU A 22 -2.62 12.55 0.97
C LEU A 22 -3.44 13.82 0.66
N THR A 23 -4.76 13.69 0.60
CA THR A 23 -5.67 14.78 0.20
C THR A 23 -6.14 15.59 1.41
N ASP A 24 -6.42 14.92 2.53
CA ASP A 24 -6.85 15.54 3.77
C ASP A 24 -5.65 16.04 4.61
N LYS A 25 -5.53 17.36 4.74
CA LYS A 25 -4.46 18.01 5.52
C LYS A 25 -4.70 17.96 7.03
N ALA A 26 -5.92 17.69 7.49
CA ALA A 26 -6.29 17.64 8.90
C ALA A 26 -6.32 16.20 9.48
N GLY A 27 -6.32 15.18 8.62
CA GLY A 27 -6.31 13.78 9.05
C GLY A 27 -5.09 13.43 9.91
N TYR A 28 -5.25 12.48 10.84
CA TYR A 28 -4.18 11.97 11.71
C TYR A 28 -3.00 11.41 10.90
N MET A 29 -1.77 11.75 11.30
CA MET A 29 -0.57 11.26 10.63
C MET A 29 -0.14 9.88 11.14
N PRO A 30 0.20 8.94 10.23
CA PRO A 30 0.82 7.70 10.63
C PRO A 30 2.23 7.99 11.18
N ARG A 31 2.53 7.45 12.36
CA ARG A 31 3.83 7.62 13.03
C ARG A 31 4.93 6.93 12.21
N TRP A 32 6.19 7.33 12.37
CA TRP A 32 7.33 6.64 11.76
C TRP A 32 7.36 5.13 12.07
N GLY A 33 6.89 4.71 13.25
CA GLY A 33 6.74 3.30 13.60
C GLY A 33 5.76 2.52 12.69
N SER A 34 4.83 3.20 12.02
CA SER A 34 3.92 2.62 11.04
C SER A 34 4.56 2.46 9.64
N SER A 35 5.80 2.92 9.42
CA SER A 35 6.52 2.72 8.15
C SER A 35 6.79 1.24 7.82
N ILE A 36 6.68 0.36 8.83
CA ILE A 36 6.72 -1.10 8.63
C ILE A 36 5.65 -1.61 7.65
N ILE A 37 4.56 -0.85 7.45
CA ILE A 37 3.53 -1.15 6.45
C ILE A 37 4.14 -1.16 5.04
N VAL A 38 5.06 -0.24 4.73
CA VAL A 38 5.74 -0.19 3.42
C VAL A 38 6.57 -1.45 3.21
N ILE A 39 7.33 -1.87 4.22
CA ILE A 39 8.16 -3.09 4.17
C ILE A 39 7.26 -4.32 3.96
N GLY A 40 6.14 -4.40 4.69
CA GLY A 40 5.16 -5.46 4.54
C GLY A 40 4.58 -5.53 3.14
N LEU A 41 4.22 -4.39 2.54
CA LEU A 41 3.69 -4.32 1.18
C LEU A 41 4.72 -4.74 0.13
N VAL A 42 5.99 -4.33 0.28
CA VAL A 42 7.07 -4.78 -0.61
C VAL A 42 7.28 -6.29 -0.53
N MET A 43 7.29 -6.87 0.68
CA MET A 43 7.38 -8.32 0.86
C MET A 43 6.17 -9.03 0.24
N MET A 44 4.97 -8.46 0.36
CA MET A 44 3.76 -8.98 -0.28
C MET A 44 3.87 -8.94 -1.81
N THR A 45 4.42 -7.88 -2.40
CA THR A 45 4.68 -7.83 -3.85
C THR A 45 5.57 -8.98 -4.30
N VAL A 46 6.69 -9.22 -3.61
CA VAL A 46 7.62 -10.29 -3.96
C VAL A 46 6.96 -11.67 -3.81
N ALA A 47 6.23 -11.89 -2.72
CA ALA A 47 5.51 -13.13 -2.49
C ALA A 47 4.45 -13.41 -3.58
N LEU A 48 3.67 -12.40 -3.95
CA LEU A 48 2.61 -12.53 -4.96
C LEU A 48 3.17 -12.77 -6.37
N MET A 49 4.31 -12.15 -6.71
CA MET A 49 5.03 -12.47 -7.95
C MET A 49 5.50 -13.93 -7.96
N GLY A 50 6.04 -14.43 -6.84
CA GLY A 50 6.47 -15.83 -6.71
C GLY A 50 5.31 -16.84 -6.79
N LEU A 51 4.10 -16.42 -6.42
CA LEU A 51 2.88 -17.24 -6.47
C LEU A 51 2.12 -17.16 -7.80
N GLY A 52 2.63 -16.42 -8.79
CA GLY A 52 1.97 -16.25 -10.09
C GLY A 52 0.70 -15.40 -10.03
N ALA A 53 0.61 -14.48 -9.06
CA ALA A 53 -0.48 -13.51 -8.88
C ALA A 53 0.02 -12.08 -9.21
N PRO A 54 0.27 -11.76 -10.50
CA PRO A 54 0.92 -10.51 -10.90
C PRO A 54 0.04 -9.27 -10.67
N LEU A 55 -1.30 -9.39 -10.74
CA LEU A 55 -2.18 -8.24 -10.53
C LEU A 55 -2.24 -7.83 -9.05
N GLY A 56 -2.34 -8.82 -8.16
CA GLY A 56 -2.21 -8.60 -6.71
C GLY A 56 -0.83 -8.02 -6.36
N ALA A 57 0.24 -8.53 -6.97
CA ALA A 57 1.58 -7.99 -6.77
C ALA A 57 1.71 -6.52 -7.21
N MET A 58 1.16 -6.18 -8.37
CA MET A 58 1.21 -4.82 -8.92
C MET A 58 0.46 -3.83 -8.03
N SER A 59 -0.72 -4.19 -7.54
CA SER A 59 -1.44 -3.34 -6.57
C SER A 59 -0.70 -3.20 -5.25
N ALA A 60 -0.10 -4.27 -4.72
CA ALA A 60 0.74 -4.20 -3.53
C ALA A 60 1.90 -3.19 -3.68
N ALA A 61 2.51 -3.18 -4.87
CA ALA A 61 3.59 -2.25 -5.19
C ALA A 61 3.08 -0.80 -5.25
N ILE A 62 1.91 -0.57 -5.85
CA ILE A 62 1.26 0.75 -5.88
C ILE A 62 0.96 1.21 -4.45
N GLY A 63 0.39 0.35 -3.60
CA GLY A 63 0.17 0.63 -2.18
C GLY A 63 1.45 1.01 -1.44
N ALA A 64 2.55 0.30 -1.67
CA ALA A 64 3.85 0.61 -1.08
C ALA A 64 4.33 2.01 -1.50
N VAL A 65 4.14 2.39 -2.76
CA VAL A 65 4.48 3.73 -3.27
C VAL A 65 3.59 4.80 -2.63
N ILE A 66 2.27 4.58 -2.55
CA ILE A 66 1.34 5.54 -1.92
C ILE A 66 1.71 5.76 -0.46
N TRP A 67 1.94 4.69 0.30
CA TRP A 67 2.37 4.80 1.69
C TRP A 67 3.71 5.48 1.84
N SER A 68 4.67 5.18 0.96
CA SER A 68 5.97 5.87 0.94
C SER A 68 5.79 7.38 0.72
N CYS A 69 4.94 7.77 -0.22
CA CYS A 69 4.58 9.18 -0.43
C CYS A 69 3.94 9.80 0.82
N VAL A 70 3.00 9.10 1.47
CA VAL A 70 2.40 9.57 2.72
C VAL A 70 3.51 9.81 3.76
N PHE A 71 4.40 8.86 4.01
CA PHE A 71 5.46 9.05 5.01
C PHE A 71 6.46 10.15 4.62
N LEU A 72 6.82 10.29 3.35
CA LEU A 72 7.77 11.31 2.89
C LEU A 72 7.20 12.74 2.98
N PHE A 73 5.95 12.93 2.55
CA PHE A 73 5.33 14.26 2.51
C PHE A 73 4.63 14.65 3.82
N ARG A 74 4.15 13.66 4.58
CA ARG A 74 3.43 13.88 5.82
C ARG A 74 4.30 13.60 7.05
N GLY A 75 5.09 12.53 7.10
CA GLY A 75 5.81 12.09 8.31
C GLY A 75 6.82 13.06 8.95
N LYS A 76 7.02 14.26 8.41
CA LYS A 76 7.88 15.32 8.99
C LYS A 76 7.13 16.35 9.84
N LYS A 77 5.79 16.30 9.92
CA LYS A 77 5.03 17.13 10.88
C LYS A 77 4.83 16.39 12.20
#